data_AF-A0A3P7DPZ4-F1
#
_entry.id   AF-A0A3P7DPZ4-F1
#
_cell.length_a   1.000
_cell.length_b   1.000
_cell.length_c   1.000
_cell.angle_alpha   90.00
_cell.angle_beta   90.00
_cell.angle_gamma   90.00
#
_symmetry.space_group_name_H-M   'P 1'
#
loop_
_entity.id
_entity.type
_entity.pdbx_description
1 polymer ?
#
loop_
_entity_poly.entity_id
_entity_poly.type
_entity_poly.pdbx_seq_one_letter_code
_entity_poly.pdbx_strand_id
1 'polypeptide(L)' 'MLSLSIQLQIIGGTQRCETITIPLCKGIGYNMTRYPNSYGHEKQEEAGLEVHQFYPLVEVNYFYSISRYFGLLPFL' A
#
# COMPACT_ATOMS: atom_id res chain seq x y z
N MET A 1 -23.50 -4.07 -8.55
CA MET A 1 -24.14 -2.76 -8.25
C MET A 1 -23.42 -1.99 -7.14
N LEU A 2 -22.10 -2.17 -6.96
CA LEU A 2 -21.30 -1.50 -5.91
C LEU A 2 -19.88 -1.12 -6.39
N SER A 3 -19.65 -0.86 -7.69
CA SER A 3 -18.28 -0.74 -8.23
C SER A 3 -18.01 0.43 -9.17
N LEU A 4 -18.83 1.49 -9.15
CA LEU A 4 -18.62 2.67 -10.02
C LEU A 4 -18.57 4.01 -9.26
N SER A 5 -18.57 4.00 -7.91
CA SER A 5 -18.67 5.22 -7.10
C SER A 5 -17.36 5.64 -6.43
N ILE A 6 -16.31 4.81 -6.45
CA ILE A 6 -15.09 5.02 -5.63
C ILE A 6 -13.98 5.77 -6.40
N GLN A 7 -14.08 5.92 -7.72
CA GLN A 7 -13.01 6.53 -8.54
C GLN A 7 -12.99 8.07 -8.57
N LEU A 8 -13.88 8.76 -7.84
CA LEU A 8 -14.02 10.23 -7.95
C LEU A 8 -13.30 11.06 -6.85
N GLN A 9 -12.64 10.43 -5.88
CA GLN A 9 -12.11 11.16 -4.70
C GLN A 9 -10.64 11.60 -4.78
N ILE A 10 -9.88 11.27 -5.83
CA ILE A 10 -8.40 11.31 -5.78
C ILE A 10 -7.73 12.43 -6.61
N ILE A 11 -8.49 13.27 -7.32
CA ILE A 11 -7.89 14.28 -8.24
C ILE A 11 -7.62 15.64 -7.54
N GLY A 12 -8.06 15.86 -6.29
CA GLY A 12 -8.00 17.18 -5.63
C GLY A 12 -7.35 17.26 -4.24
N GLY A 13 -6.88 16.15 -3.66
CA GLY A 13 -6.24 16.14 -2.33
C GLY A 13 -4.72 16.26 -2.43
N THR A 14 -4.10 17.11 -1.59
CA THR A 14 -2.63 17.12 -1.45
C THR A 14 -2.17 15.74 -1.01
N GLN A 15 -1.54 14.98 -1.90
CA GLN A 15 -0.89 13.71 -1.53
C GLN A 15 0.14 14.00 -0.45
N ARG A 16 0.05 13.30 0.68
CA ARG A 16 1.01 13.46 1.78
C ARG A 16 1.98 12.29 1.76
N CYS A 17 3.26 12.61 1.85
CA CYS A 17 4.28 11.62 2.13
C CYS A 17 4.33 11.35 3.63
N GLU A 18 4.23 10.09 4.03
CA GLU A 18 4.35 9.65 5.43
C GLU A 18 5.29 8.46 5.54
N THR A 19 5.82 8.22 6.74
CA THR A 19 6.76 7.10 6.97
C THR A 19 6.03 5.77 6.92
N ILE A 20 6.65 4.75 6.31
CA ILE A 20 6.08 3.41 6.23
C ILE A 20 5.97 2.78 7.62
N THR A 21 4.74 2.48 8.03
CA THR A 21 4.40 1.80 9.28
C THR A 21 4.06 0.32 9.05
N ILE A 22 3.58 -0.03 7.86
CA ILE A 22 3.20 -1.40 7.47
C ILE A 22 4.41 -2.35 7.55
N PRO A 23 4.39 -3.38 8.43
CA PRO A 23 5.55 -4.26 8.66
C PRO A 23 6.08 -4.93 7.39
N LEU A 24 5.18 -5.35 6.49
CA LEU A 24 5.53 -6.04 5.26
C LEU A 24 6.29 -5.15 4.25
N CYS A 25 6.09 -3.83 4.33
CA CYS A 25 6.66 -2.87 3.41
C CYS A 25 7.97 -2.24 3.94
N LYS A 26 8.47 -2.70 5.11
CA LYS A 26 9.73 -2.20 5.69
C LYS A 26 10.93 -2.91 5.06
N GLY A 27 12.05 -2.19 4.92
CA GLY A 27 13.34 -2.76 4.51
C GLY A 27 13.49 -3.04 3.00
N ILE A 28 12.61 -2.47 2.16
CA ILE A 28 12.57 -2.70 0.70
C ILE A 28 13.34 -1.66 -0.14
N GLY A 29 14.07 -0.75 0.51
CA GLY A 29 14.88 0.28 -0.15
C GLY A 29 14.33 1.71 -0.09
N TYR A 30 13.18 1.93 0.54
CA TYR A 30 12.63 3.25 0.88
C TYR A 30 11.83 3.18 2.18
N ASN A 31 11.57 4.34 2.78
CA ASN A 31 10.93 4.49 4.09
C ASN A 31 9.73 5.45 4.11
N MET A 32 9.42 6.09 2.98
CA MET A 32 8.27 6.97 2.83
C MET A 32 7.22 6.31 1.95
N THR A 33 5.97 6.76 2.01
CA THR A 33 4.85 6.32 1.19
C THR A 33 3.89 7.48 0.95
N ARG A 34 3.01 7.41 -0.06
CA ARG A 34 2.03 8.47 -0.35
C ARG A 34 0.61 7.96 -0.17
N TYR A 35 -0.22 8.82 0.40
CA TYR A 35 -1.66 8.61 0.44
C TYR A 35 -2.40 9.85 -0.06
N PRO A 36 -3.55 9.69 -0.74
CA PRO A 36 -4.13 8.40 -1.13
C PRO A 36 -3.29 7.67 -2.21
N ASN A 37 -3.33 6.34 -2.23
CA ASN A 37 -2.63 5.52 -3.23
C ASN A 37 -3.54 5.17 -4.45
N SER A 38 -3.04 4.55 -5.52
CA SER A 38 -3.87 4.18 -6.70
C SER A 38 -4.95 3.16 -6.41
N TYR A 39 -4.81 2.41 -5.31
CA TYR A 39 -5.81 1.43 -4.88
C TYR A 39 -7.00 2.09 -4.15
N GLY A 40 -6.93 3.40 -3.91
CA GLY A 40 -8.01 4.16 -3.27
C GLY A 40 -7.97 4.12 -1.75
N HIS A 41 -6.89 3.61 -1.14
CA HIS A 41 -6.69 3.74 0.29
C HIS A 41 -6.34 5.19 0.63
N GLU A 42 -6.95 5.72 1.69
CA GLU A 42 -6.65 7.06 2.20
C GLU A 42 -5.59 7.04 3.29
N LYS A 43 -5.35 5.87 3.91
CA LYS A 43 -4.41 5.71 5.03
C LYS A 43 -3.68 4.37 4.99
N GLN A 44 -2.51 4.33 5.63
CA GLN A 44 -1.72 3.09 5.78
C GLN A 44 -2.45 1.97 6.50
N GLU A 45 -3.36 2.27 7.42
CA GLU A 45 -4.09 1.23 8.13
C GLU A 45 -4.97 0.41 7.17
N GLU A 46 -5.59 1.06 6.19
CA GLU A 46 -6.45 0.41 5.19
C GLU A 46 -5.64 -0.50 4.27
N ALA A 47 -4.55 0.04 3.69
CA ALA A 47 -3.64 -0.75 2.88
C ALA A 47 -2.98 -1.88 3.68
N GLY A 48 -2.65 -1.62 4.96
CA GLY A 48 -2.07 -2.57 5.89
C GLY A 48 -2.95 -3.79 6.12
N LEU A 49 -4.27 -3.60 6.23
CA LEU A 49 -5.23 -4.69 6.38
C LEU A 49 -5.31 -5.56 5.13
N GLU A 50 -5.30 -4.96 3.93
CA GLU A 50 -5.32 -5.70 2.68
C GLU A 50 -4.03 -6.49 2.45
N VAL A 51 -2.86 -5.89 2.71
CA VAL A 51 -1.59 -6.61 2.49
C VAL A 51 -1.34 -7.70 3.52
N HIS A 52 -1.95 -7.61 4.71
CA HIS A 52 -1.77 -8.58 5.78
C HIS A 52 -2.22 -10.00 5.37
N GLN A 53 -3.20 -10.13 4.47
CA GLN A 53 -3.64 -11.44 3.98
C GLN A 53 -2.55 -12.20 3.20
N PHE A 54 -1.56 -11.48 2.67
CA PHE A 54 -0.47 -12.07 1.91
C PHE A 54 0.76 -12.40 2.76
N TYR A 55 0.71 -12.14 4.08
CA TYR A 55 1.80 -12.49 5.00
C TYR A 55 2.29 -13.95 4.85
N PRO A 56 1.39 -14.96 4.74
CA PRO A 56 1.82 -16.35 4.58
C PRO A 56 2.59 -16.63 3.28
N LEU A 57 2.38 -15.84 2.23
CA LEU A 57 3.06 -16.02 0.94
C LEU A 57 4.49 -15.48 0.96
N VAL A 58 4.78 -14.55 1.86
CA VAL A 58 6.06 -13.86 1.93
C VAL A 58 7.13 -14.75 2.57
N GLU A 59 6.72 -15.73 3.40
CA GLU A 59 7.61 -16.71 4.03
C GLU A 59 8.27 -17.68 3.03
N VAL A 60 7.76 -17.76 1.79
CA VAL A 60 8.25 -18.69 0.77
C VAL A 60 9.18 -17.95 -0.20
N ASN A 61 10.51 -18.00 0.01
CA ASN A 61 11.66 -17.65 -0.88
C ASN A 61 11.63 -16.36 -1.73
N TYR A 62 10.56 -15.58 -1.72
CA TYR A 62 10.34 -14.41 -2.55
C TYR A 62 10.10 -13.15 -1.70
N PHE A 63 10.46 -13.19 -0.41
CA PHE A 63 10.24 -12.13 0.58
C PHE A 63 10.56 -10.75 0.01
N TYR A 64 11.76 -10.55 -0.55
CA TYR A 64 12.15 -9.23 -1.07
C TYR A 64 11.29 -8.78 -2.27
N SER A 65 10.99 -9.69 -3.21
CA SER A 65 10.19 -9.34 -4.40
C SER A 65 8.74 -9.07 -4.04
N ILE A 66 8.18 -9.88 -3.14
CA ILE A 66 6.80 -9.77 -2.68
C ILE A 66 6.64 -8.53 -1.80
N SER A 67 7.53 -8.31 -0.83
CA SER A 67 7.54 -7.09 -0.01
C SER A 67 7.78 -5.84 -0.85
N ARG A 68 8.61 -5.90 -1.90
CA ARG A 68 8.76 -4.78 -2.84
C ARG A 68 7.48 -4.53 -3.62
N TYR A 69 6.80 -5.57 -4.11
CA TYR A 69 5.51 -5.43 -4.79
C TYR A 69 4.46 -4.82 -3.86
N PHE A 70 4.33 -5.33 -2.63
CA PHE A 70 3.39 -4.81 -1.64
C PHE A 70 3.73 -3.39 -1.18
N GLY A 71 5.01 -3.08 -0.97
CA GLY A 71 5.43 -1.74 -0.62
C GLY A 71 5.29 -0.74 -1.75
N LEU A 72 5.19 -1.20 -3.00
CA LEU A 72 4.88 -0.34 -4.14
C LEU A 72 3.36 -0.07 -4.24
N LEU A 73 2.48 -0.86 -3.59
CA LEU A 73 1.04 -0.58 -3.61
C LEU A 73 0.69 0.79 -3.00
N PRO A 74 1.39 1.28 -1.96
CA PRO A 74 1.23 2.65 -1.49
C PRO A 74 1.87 3.75 -2.38
N PHE A 75 2.58 3.39 -3.46
CA PHE A 75 3.21 4.34 -4.38
C PHE A 75 2.57 4.43 -5.74
N LEU A 76 2.08 3.28 -6.20
CA LEU A 76 1.13 3.16 -7.27
C LEU A 76 -0.16 3.75 -6.72
#